data_AF-V5I7A5-F1
#
_entry.id   AF-V5I7A5-F1
#
_cell.length_a   1.000
_cell.length_b   1.000
_cell.length_c   1.000
_cell.angle_alpha   90.00
_cell.angle_beta   90.00
_cell.angle_gamma   90.00
#
_symmetry.space_group_name_H-M   'P 1'
#
loop_
_entity.id
_entity.type
_entity.pdbx_description
1 polymer ?
#
loop_
_entity_poly.entity_id
_entity_poly.type
_entity_poly.pdbx_seq_one_letter_code
_entity_poly.pdbx_strand_id
1 'polypeptide(L)'
;KWYEEPHCSKFSRLNKKYSSLPEMENKTNINITPDESLNQFIPVETVEVFGHEIAVALKKNASSWLHYNLAAIYWRIKGDGSKAVDCIKRAVQYVPREYQDIPLHNLAGILHQARHSREAALMLHSAIETAPNQGIHYLAIGNVYAALGDYNKSVTYYDKFLEIKPGQKDVVANKH
;
A
#
# COMPACT_ATOMS: atom_id res chain seq x y z
N LYS A 1 21.52 9.24 -19.21
CA LYS A 1 21.65 9.01 -17.74
C LYS A 1 21.26 7.57 -17.45
N TRP A 2 22.00 6.88 -16.58
CA TRP A 2 21.66 5.50 -16.18
C TRP A 2 20.87 5.58 -14.86
N TYR A 3 19.60 5.17 -14.90
CA TYR A 3 18.74 5.12 -13.72
C TYR A 3 18.77 3.70 -13.13
N GLU A 4 18.77 3.62 -11.81
CA GLU A 4 18.79 2.34 -11.08
C GLU A 4 17.43 2.14 -10.40
N GLU A 5 16.81 0.98 -10.61
CA GLU A 5 15.52 0.67 -10.02
C GLU A 5 15.66 0.13 -8.58
N PRO A 6 14.73 0.44 -7.66
CA PRO A 6 14.79 0.03 -6.27
C PRO A 6 14.36 -1.44 -6.10
N HIS A 7 15.24 -2.37 -6.45
CA HIS A 7 15.05 -3.80 -6.19
C HIS A 7 15.28 -4.09 -4.70
N CYS A 8 14.21 -4.05 -3.90
CA CYS A 8 14.28 -4.07 -2.44
C CYS A 8 15.01 -5.27 -1.83
N SER A 9 14.93 -6.44 -2.48
CA SER A 9 15.69 -7.63 -2.10
C SER A 9 17.20 -7.51 -2.14
N LYS A 10 17.75 -6.54 -2.87
CA LYS A 10 19.20 -6.26 -2.91
C LYS A 10 19.70 -5.55 -1.64
N PHE A 11 18.82 -4.85 -0.91
CA PHE A 11 19.23 -4.00 0.22
C PHE A 11 19.07 -4.68 1.58
N SER A 12 18.04 -5.51 1.76
CA SER A 12 17.84 -6.24 3.01
C SER A 12 17.22 -7.62 2.81
N ARG A 13 17.48 -8.51 3.77
CA ARG A 13 16.82 -9.82 3.85
C ARG A 13 15.50 -9.71 4.61
N LEU A 14 14.51 -10.44 4.12
CA LEU A 14 13.23 -10.57 4.81
C LEU A 14 13.35 -11.59 5.94
N ASN A 15 12.89 -11.24 7.13
CA ASN A 15 12.82 -12.15 8.27
C ASN A 15 11.71 -13.18 8.02
N LYS A 16 11.94 -14.43 8.47
CA LYS A 16 11.02 -15.57 8.31
C LYS A 16 9.58 -15.24 8.71
N LYS A 17 9.39 -14.48 9.81
CA LYS A 17 8.07 -14.03 10.27
C LYS A 17 7.27 -13.29 9.20
N TYR A 18 7.93 -12.42 8.43
CA TYR A 18 7.29 -11.59 7.41
C TYR A 18 7.27 -12.27 6.03
N SER A 19 8.10 -13.29 5.81
CA SER A 19 8.01 -14.13 4.61
C SER A 19 6.82 -15.08 4.64
N SER A 20 6.41 -15.52 5.84
CA SER A 20 5.36 -16.52 6.07
C SER A 20 4.05 -15.94 6.61
N LEU A 21 3.82 -14.63 6.47
CA LEU A 21 2.50 -14.06 6.82
C LEU A 21 1.45 -14.69 5.89
N PRO A 22 0.45 -15.43 6.38
CA PRO A 22 -0.48 -16.19 5.53
C PRO A 22 -1.21 -15.32 4.50
N GLU A 23 -1.47 -14.04 4.82
CA GLU A 23 -2.06 -13.05 3.91
C GLU A 23 -1.11 -12.65 2.77
N MET A 24 0.18 -12.93 2.93
CA MET A 24 1.30 -12.59 2.05
C MET A 24 2.12 -13.80 1.59
N GLU A 25 1.77 -15.00 2.03
CA GLU A 25 2.47 -16.24 1.76
C GLU A 25 1.97 -16.77 0.41
N ASN A 26 2.88 -16.96 -0.53
CA ASN A 26 2.63 -17.67 -1.77
C ASN A 26 1.74 -17.02 -2.84
N LYS A 27 1.88 -15.70 -3.05
CA LYS A 27 1.41 -15.05 -4.28
C LYS A 27 2.61 -14.65 -5.13
N THR A 28 3.22 -15.64 -5.78
CA THR A 28 4.35 -15.44 -6.69
C THR A 28 3.97 -14.65 -7.95
N ASN A 29 2.68 -14.42 -8.17
CA ASN A 29 2.16 -13.66 -9.30
C ASN A 29 1.12 -12.63 -8.85
N ILE A 30 1.56 -11.54 -8.22
CA ILE A 30 0.70 -10.39 -7.91
C ILE A 30 0.52 -9.61 -9.21
N ASN A 31 -0.57 -9.87 -9.92
CA ASN A 31 -0.88 -9.18 -11.16
C ASN A 31 -1.66 -7.90 -10.87
N ILE A 32 -1.08 -6.75 -11.18
CA ILE A 32 -1.70 -5.43 -11.06
C ILE A 32 -1.54 -4.67 -12.38
N THR A 33 -2.44 -3.73 -12.63
CA THR A 33 -2.26 -2.77 -13.72
C THR A 33 -1.40 -1.60 -13.26
N PRO A 34 -0.66 -0.92 -14.15
CA PRO A 34 -0.03 0.35 -13.82
C PRO A 34 -1.03 1.33 -13.20
N ASP A 35 -0.67 1.93 -12.06
CA ASP A 35 -1.49 2.91 -11.35
C ASP A 35 -0.95 4.33 -11.59
N GLU A 36 -1.21 4.86 -12.79
CA GLU A 36 -0.73 6.17 -13.21
C GLU A 36 -1.29 7.32 -12.36
N SER A 37 -2.41 7.09 -11.67
CA SER A 37 -3.01 8.08 -10.77
C SER A 37 -2.07 8.47 -9.62
N LEU A 38 -1.09 7.61 -9.30
CA LEU A 38 -0.11 7.89 -8.27
C LEU A 38 1.03 8.82 -8.73
N ASN A 39 1.17 9.06 -10.04
CA ASN A 39 2.19 9.97 -10.57
C ASN A 39 2.04 11.39 -10.01
N GLN A 40 0.81 11.83 -9.70
CA GLN A 40 0.54 13.14 -9.11
C GLN A 40 1.15 13.32 -7.71
N PHE A 41 1.52 12.22 -7.03
CA PHE A 41 2.08 12.24 -5.67
C PHE A 41 3.61 12.07 -5.66
N ILE A 42 4.25 11.94 -6.83
CA ILE A 42 5.71 11.85 -6.92
C ILE A 42 6.30 13.26 -6.86
N PRO A 43 7.29 13.52 -5.98
CA PRO A 43 7.86 14.87 -5.80
C PRO A 43 8.89 15.28 -6.87
N VAL A 44 9.10 14.47 -7.90
CA VAL A 44 10.17 14.62 -8.90
C VAL A 44 9.67 14.48 -10.33
N GLU A 45 10.49 14.92 -11.28
CA GLU A 45 10.15 15.11 -12.69
C GLU A 45 9.69 13.83 -13.41
N THR A 46 10.30 12.67 -13.12
CA THR A 46 9.91 11.39 -13.75
C THR A 46 9.92 10.22 -12.77
N VAL A 47 9.16 9.18 -13.10
CA VAL A 47 9.10 7.92 -12.34
C VAL A 47 10.49 7.28 -12.24
N GLU A 48 11.32 7.38 -13.28
CA GLU A 48 12.69 6.85 -13.30
C GLU A 48 13.60 7.58 -12.31
N VAL A 49 13.50 8.91 -12.22
CA VAL A 49 14.23 9.71 -11.23
C VAL A 49 13.80 9.31 -9.82
N PHE A 50 12.49 9.18 -9.61
CA PHE A 50 11.94 8.74 -8.33
C PHE A 50 12.47 7.37 -7.89
N GLY A 51 12.45 6.39 -8.79
CA GLY A 51 13.00 5.05 -8.53
C GLY A 51 14.49 5.10 -8.19
N HIS A 52 15.27 5.89 -8.92
CA HIS A 52 16.71 6.04 -8.70
C HIS A 52 17.04 6.66 -7.34
N GLU A 53 16.34 7.72 -6.95
CA GLU A 53 16.54 8.36 -5.64
C GLU A 53 16.23 7.40 -4.50
N ILE A 54 15.16 6.60 -4.62
CA ILE A 54 14.83 5.56 -3.64
C ILE A 54 15.94 4.51 -3.56
N ALA A 55 16.47 4.04 -4.70
CA ALA A 55 17.55 3.07 -4.72
C ALA A 55 18.82 3.62 -4.05
N VAL A 56 19.19 4.87 -4.33
CA VAL A 56 20.33 5.56 -3.69
C VAL A 56 20.10 5.71 -2.17
N ALA A 57 18.90 6.05 -1.74
CA ALA A 57 18.57 6.19 -0.33
C ALA A 57 18.63 4.84 0.42
N LEU A 58 18.13 3.77 -0.19
CA LEU A 58 18.19 2.42 0.39
C LEU A 58 19.62 1.87 0.47
N LYS A 59 20.52 2.26 -0.45
CA LYS A 59 21.96 1.98 -0.31
C LYS A 59 22.58 2.63 0.92
N LYS A 60 22.13 3.85 1.26
CA LYS A 60 22.61 4.58 2.45
C LYS A 60 21.96 4.07 3.74
N ASN A 61 20.68 3.69 3.69
CA ASN A 61 19.92 3.19 4.84
C ASN A 61 19.01 2.02 4.44
N ALA A 62 19.56 0.81 4.56
CA ALA A 62 18.88 -0.43 4.18
C ALA A 62 17.72 -0.83 5.10
N SER A 63 17.52 -0.16 6.24
CA SER A 63 16.39 -0.38 7.15
C SER A 63 15.32 0.73 7.06
N SER A 64 15.39 1.62 6.06
CA SER A 64 14.43 2.70 5.96
C SER A 64 13.07 2.22 5.46
N TRP A 65 12.12 2.04 6.39
CA TRP A 65 10.75 1.61 6.07
C TRP A 65 10.02 2.59 5.13
N LEU A 66 10.31 3.90 5.25
CA LEU A 66 9.76 4.94 4.37
C LEU A 66 10.19 4.71 2.92
N HIS A 67 11.49 4.48 2.68
CA HIS A 67 11.99 4.26 1.32
C HIS A 67 11.50 2.92 0.74
N TYR A 68 11.32 1.88 1.56
CA TYR A 68 10.65 0.67 1.11
C TYR A 68 9.18 0.89 0.76
N ASN A 69 8.46 1.72 1.53
CA ASN A 69 7.08 2.08 1.24
C ASN A 69 6.98 2.88 -0.08
N LEU A 70 7.90 3.83 -0.31
CA LEU A 70 8.01 4.57 -1.57
C LEU A 70 8.40 3.65 -2.74
N ALA A 71 9.30 2.70 -2.53
CA ALA A 71 9.66 1.70 -3.55
C ALA A 71 8.44 0.86 -3.96
N ALA A 72 7.58 0.51 -3.00
CA ALA A 72 6.33 -0.20 -3.31
C ALA A 72 5.39 0.65 -4.18
N ILE A 73 5.27 1.95 -3.91
CA ILE A 73 4.51 2.89 -4.75
C ILE A 73 5.12 2.98 -6.15
N TYR A 74 6.44 3.11 -6.27
CA TYR A 74 7.14 3.09 -7.56
C TYR A 74 6.79 1.85 -8.38
N TRP A 75 6.82 0.66 -7.77
CA TRP A 75 6.50 -0.57 -8.48
C TRP A 75 5.01 -0.71 -8.82
N ARG A 76 4.09 -0.13 -8.03
CA ARG A 76 2.67 -0.03 -8.40
C ARG A 76 2.46 0.82 -9.65
N ILE A 77 3.16 1.95 -9.74
CA ILE A 77 3.11 2.82 -10.93
C ILE A 77 3.61 2.08 -12.16
N LYS A 78 4.69 1.29 -12.01
CA LYS A 78 5.23 0.45 -13.09
C LYS A 78 4.38 -0.80 -13.38
N GLY A 79 3.39 -1.12 -12.55
CA GLY A 79 2.56 -2.32 -12.68
C GLY A 79 3.22 -3.63 -12.23
N ASP A 80 4.36 -3.58 -11.53
CA ASP A 80 5.04 -4.78 -11.04
C ASP A 80 4.62 -5.09 -9.59
N GLY A 81 3.49 -5.80 -9.46
CA GLY A 81 2.90 -6.10 -8.16
C GLY A 81 3.79 -6.99 -7.29
N SER A 82 4.54 -7.91 -7.88
CA SER A 82 5.45 -8.80 -7.15
C SER A 82 6.59 -8.01 -6.50
N LYS A 83 7.21 -7.06 -7.22
CA LYS A 83 8.21 -6.17 -6.63
C LYS A 83 7.61 -5.19 -5.64
N ALA A 84 6.39 -4.69 -5.88
CA ALA A 84 5.69 -3.84 -4.92
C ALA A 84 5.47 -4.55 -3.57
N VAL A 85 5.03 -5.81 -3.60
CA VAL A 85 4.86 -6.62 -2.39
C VAL A 85 6.21 -6.94 -1.72
N ASP A 86 7.26 -7.24 -2.49
CA ASP A 86 8.61 -7.48 -1.93
C ASP A 86 9.14 -6.27 -1.14
N CYS A 87 8.91 -5.07 -1.67
CA CYS A 87 9.26 -3.81 -1.01
C CYS A 87 8.39 -3.54 0.22
N ILE A 88 7.07 -3.68 0.12
CA ILE A 88 6.18 -3.37 1.25
C ILE A 88 6.37 -4.32 2.42
N LYS A 89 6.72 -5.60 2.18
CA LYS A 89 7.10 -6.56 3.23
C LYS A 89 8.28 -6.05 4.06
N ARG A 90 9.27 -5.41 3.42
CA ARG A 90 10.41 -4.80 4.12
C ARG A 90 10.01 -3.52 4.85
N ALA A 91 9.08 -2.73 4.30
CA ALA A 91 8.52 -1.59 5.02
C ALA A 91 7.87 -2.04 6.33
N VAL A 92 6.99 -3.04 6.28
CA VAL A 92 6.33 -3.62 7.47
C VAL A 92 7.33 -4.22 8.47
N GLN A 93 8.45 -4.78 7.99
CA GLN A 93 9.50 -5.31 8.87
C GLN A 93 10.22 -4.23 9.69
N TYR A 94 10.43 -3.03 9.14
CA TYR A 94 11.23 -1.98 9.77
C TYR A 94 10.41 -0.83 10.37
N VAL A 95 9.10 -0.77 10.09
CA VAL A 95 8.23 0.32 10.55
C VAL A 95 8.02 0.23 12.08
N PRO A 96 8.13 1.36 12.82
CA PRO A 96 7.67 1.43 14.20
C PRO A 96 6.18 1.12 14.33
N ARG A 97 5.76 0.62 15.49
CA ARG A 97 4.38 0.12 15.69
C ARG A 97 3.33 1.21 15.45
N GLU A 98 3.61 2.42 15.90
CA GLU A 98 2.77 3.61 15.80
C GLU A 98 2.55 4.10 14.36
N TYR A 99 3.34 3.62 13.40
CA TYR A 99 3.24 3.97 11.97
C TYR A 99 2.92 2.76 11.08
N GLN A 100 2.51 1.62 11.68
CA GLN A 100 2.23 0.39 10.93
C GLN A 100 1.05 0.54 9.96
N ASP A 101 0.12 1.45 10.24
CA ASP A 101 -1.03 1.77 9.39
C ASP A 101 -0.63 2.15 7.96
N ILE A 102 0.48 2.88 7.79
CA ILE A 102 0.94 3.41 6.50
C ILE A 102 1.30 2.28 5.51
N PRO A 103 2.27 1.40 5.79
CA PRO A 103 2.59 0.32 4.86
C PRO A 103 1.48 -0.74 4.77
N LEU A 104 0.66 -0.93 5.82
CA LEU A 104 -0.50 -1.83 5.77
C LEU A 104 -1.57 -1.34 4.81
N HIS A 105 -1.88 -0.04 4.83
CA HIS A 105 -2.81 0.57 3.88
C HIS A 105 -2.31 0.42 2.43
N ASN A 106 -1.03 0.67 2.19
CA ASN A 106 -0.44 0.51 0.86
C ASN A 106 -0.44 -0.94 0.39
N LEU A 107 -0.15 -1.89 1.28
CA LEU A 107 -0.27 -3.31 0.99
C LEU A 107 -1.72 -3.68 0.64
N ALA A 108 -2.70 -3.18 1.39
CA ALA A 108 -4.11 -3.42 1.09
C ALA A 108 -4.49 -2.93 -0.30
N GLY A 109 -4.01 -1.76 -0.72
CA GLY A 109 -4.21 -1.25 -2.08
C GLY A 109 -3.65 -2.19 -3.16
N ILE A 110 -2.42 -2.69 -2.97
CA ILE A 110 -1.78 -3.65 -3.89
C ILE A 110 -2.61 -4.94 -3.99
N LEU A 111 -3.01 -5.50 -2.83
CA LEU A 111 -3.80 -6.72 -2.76
C LEU A 111 -5.18 -6.56 -3.40
N HIS A 112 -5.84 -5.44 -3.13
CA HIS A 112 -7.16 -5.15 -3.68
C HIS A 112 -7.13 -5.07 -5.21
N GLN A 113 -6.13 -4.38 -5.77
CA GLN A 113 -5.93 -4.31 -7.22
C GLN A 113 -5.63 -5.68 -7.82
N ALA A 114 -4.88 -6.52 -7.11
CA ALA A 114 -4.60 -7.90 -7.47
C ALA A 114 -5.77 -8.88 -7.22
N ARG A 115 -6.99 -8.38 -6.98
CA ARG A 115 -8.21 -9.16 -6.71
C ARG A 115 -8.18 -9.99 -5.42
N HIS A 116 -7.27 -9.67 -4.51
CA HIS A 116 -7.18 -10.25 -3.17
C HIS A 116 -7.88 -9.35 -2.13
N SER A 117 -9.14 -9.00 -2.41
CA SER A 117 -9.91 -8.04 -1.62
C SER A 117 -10.18 -8.50 -0.18
N ARG A 118 -10.25 -9.82 0.08
CA ARG A 118 -10.46 -10.33 1.44
C ARG A 118 -9.24 -10.06 2.32
N GLU A 119 -8.05 -10.31 1.78
CA GLU A 119 -6.78 -10.06 2.44
C GLU A 119 -6.51 -8.56 2.57
N ALA A 120 -6.90 -7.76 1.57
CA ALA A 120 -6.87 -6.31 1.66
C ALA A 120 -7.70 -5.80 2.84
N ALA A 121 -8.90 -6.36 3.08
CA ALA A 121 -9.72 -6.00 4.23
C ALA A 121 -9.01 -6.30 5.56
N LEU A 122 -8.33 -7.45 5.68
CA LEU A 122 -7.55 -7.81 6.88
C LEU A 122 -6.46 -6.76 7.17
N MET A 123 -5.71 -6.34 6.15
CA MET A 123 -4.68 -5.33 6.31
C MET A 123 -5.25 -3.96 6.71
N LEU A 124 -6.42 -3.59 6.18
CA LEU A 124 -7.09 -2.33 6.52
C LEU A 124 -7.68 -2.35 7.93
N HIS A 125 -8.19 -3.48 8.41
CA HIS A 125 -8.59 -3.61 9.82
C HIS A 125 -7.40 -3.37 10.75
N SER A 126 -6.25 -3.99 10.48
CA SER A 126 -5.03 -3.74 11.27
C SER A 126 -4.53 -2.29 11.17
N ALA A 127 -4.68 -1.64 10.01
CA ALA A 127 -4.36 -0.23 9.86
C ALA A 127 -5.29 0.67 10.70
N ILE A 128 -6.59 0.37 10.72
CA ILE A 128 -7.59 1.08 11.54
C ILE A 128 -7.32 0.89 13.05
N GLU A 129 -6.93 -0.31 13.48
CA GLU A 129 -6.54 -0.55 14.88
C GLU A 129 -5.34 0.29 15.31
N THR A 130 -4.39 0.52 14.39
CA THR A 130 -3.19 1.31 14.64
C THR A 130 -3.49 2.81 14.62
N ALA A 131 -4.31 3.27 13.68
CA ALA A 131 -4.60 4.69 13.46
C ALA A 131 -6.12 4.92 13.23
N PRO A 132 -6.96 4.83 14.27
CA PRO A 132 -8.42 4.84 14.15
C PRO A 132 -9.02 6.18 13.71
N ASN A 133 -8.24 7.26 13.73
CA ASN A 133 -8.69 8.59 13.31
C ASN A 133 -8.31 8.92 11.85
N GLN A 134 -7.75 7.96 11.11
CA GLN A 134 -7.36 8.16 9.72
C GLN A 134 -8.48 7.76 8.77
N GLY A 135 -9.24 8.77 8.32
CA GLY A 135 -10.38 8.56 7.42
C GLY A 135 -10.03 7.77 6.15
N ILE A 136 -8.82 7.90 5.62
CA ILE A 136 -8.39 7.19 4.40
C ILE A 136 -8.48 5.66 4.53
N HIS A 137 -8.31 5.11 5.73
CA HIS A 137 -8.47 3.66 5.94
C HIS A 137 -9.93 3.22 5.86
N TYR A 138 -10.85 4.02 6.41
CA TYR A 138 -12.30 3.78 6.33
C TYR A 138 -12.79 3.89 4.88
N LEU A 139 -12.31 4.88 4.14
CA LEU A 139 -12.62 5.01 2.71
C LEU A 139 -12.13 3.79 1.92
N ALA A 140 -10.89 3.35 2.16
CA ALA A 140 -10.32 2.21 1.46
C ALA A 140 -11.04 0.90 1.80
N ILE A 141 -11.37 0.65 3.08
CA ILE A 141 -12.06 -0.59 3.46
C ILE A 141 -13.51 -0.60 2.98
N GLY A 142 -14.17 0.56 2.91
CA GLY A 142 -15.46 0.70 2.24
C GLY A 142 -15.38 0.27 0.77
N ASN A 143 -14.39 0.78 0.00
CA ASN A 143 -14.18 0.37 -1.39
C ASN A 143 -13.95 -1.15 -1.52
N VAL A 144 -13.17 -1.71 -0.60
CA VAL A 144 -12.89 -3.15 -0.57
C VAL A 144 -14.17 -3.95 -0.33
N TYR A 145 -15.02 -3.56 0.62
CA TYR A 145 -16.28 -4.24 0.88
C TYR A 145 -17.29 -4.08 -0.27
N ALA A 146 -17.35 -2.92 -0.92
CA ALA A 146 -18.14 -2.72 -2.14
C ALA A 146 -17.71 -3.71 -3.24
N ALA A 147 -16.41 -3.88 -3.46
CA ALA A 147 -15.89 -4.82 -4.43
C ALA A 147 -16.09 -6.30 -4.05
N LEU A 148 -16.29 -6.59 -2.76
CA LEU A 148 -16.68 -7.91 -2.26
C LEU A 148 -18.20 -8.15 -2.34
N GLY A 149 -19.00 -7.13 -2.70
CA GLY A 149 -20.46 -7.18 -2.74
C GLY A 149 -21.14 -7.04 -1.37
N ASP A 150 -20.38 -6.73 -0.31
CA ASP A 150 -20.91 -6.50 1.04
C ASP A 150 -21.25 -5.01 1.21
N TYR A 151 -22.30 -4.57 0.52
CA TYR A 151 -22.70 -3.17 0.48
C TYR A 151 -23.10 -2.62 1.86
N ASN A 152 -23.67 -3.46 2.73
CA ASN A 152 -24.02 -3.06 4.08
C ASN A 152 -22.78 -2.63 4.89
N LYS A 153 -21.70 -3.41 4.83
CA LYS A 153 -20.44 -3.00 5.45
C LYS A 153 -19.82 -1.82 4.73
N SER A 154 -19.87 -1.79 3.40
CA SER A 154 -19.35 -0.67 2.62
C SER A 154 -19.93 0.67 3.07
N VAL A 155 -21.27 0.77 3.16
CA VAL A 155 -21.97 1.97 3.63
C VAL A 155 -21.54 2.32 5.05
N THR A 156 -21.52 1.34 5.96
CA THR A 156 -21.08 1.55 7.35
C THR A 156 -19.68 2.18 7.42
N TYR A 157 -18.74 1.73 6.58
CA TYR A 157 -17.39 2.30 6.55
C TYR A 157 -17.31 3.66 5.87
N TYR A 158 -18.13 3.94 4.85
CA TYR A 158 -18.24 5.27 4.28
C TYR A 158 -18.84 6.28 5.25
N ASP A 159 -19.84 5.88 6.05
CA ASP A 159 -20.39 6.75 7.10
C ASP A 159 -19.31 7.11 8.12
N LYS A 160 -18.47 6.14 8.54
CA LYS A 160 -17.32 6.40 9.39
C LYS A 160 -16.28 7.34 8.76
N PHE A 161 -16.02 7.19 7.46
CA PHE A 161 -15.17 8.14 6.74
C PHE A 161 -15.76 9.56 6.78
N LEU A 162 -17.06 9.72 6.59
CA LEU A 162 -17.73 11.02 6.61
C LEU A 162 -17.86 11.62 8.01
N GLU A 163 -17.95 10.81 9.07
CA GLU A 163 -17.82 11.28 10.45
C GLU A 163 -16.45 11.95 10.68
N ILE A 164 -15.38 11.40 10.11
CA ILE A 164 -14.00 11.93 10.24
C ILE A 164 -13.75 13.07 9.25
N LYS A 165 -14.29 13.00 8.03
CA LYS A 165 -14.10 13.96 6.92
C LYS A 165 -15.44 14.44 6.36
N PRO A 166 -16.23 15.24 7.11
CA PRO A 166 -17.59 15.62 6.74
C PRO A 166 -17.70 16.45 5.45
N GLY A 167 -16.60 17.09 5.04
CA GLY A 167 -16.52 17.90 3.82
C GLY A 167 -16.23 17.12 2.52
N GLN A 168 -16.07 15.79 2.58
CA GLN A 168 -15.67 14.97 1.42
C GLN A 168 -16.78 13.99 0.97
N LYS A 169 -18.04 14.45 0.96
CA LYS A 169 -19.19 13.63 0.56
C LYS A 169 -19.14 13.19 -0.89
N ASP A 170 -18.56 14.01 -1.75
CA ASP A 170 -18.31 13.75 -3.16
C ASP A 170 -17.47 12.48 -3.39
N VAL A 171 -16.53 12.18 -2.49
CA VAL A 171 -15.62 11.02 -2.60
C VAL A 171 -16.34 9.67 -2.51
N VAL A 172 -17.51 9.63 -1.86
CA VAL A 172 -18.31 8.41 -1.65
C VAL A 172 -19.66 8.41 -2.38
N ALA A 173 -20.08 9.55 -2.95
CA ALA A 173 -21.39 9.74 -3.57
C ALA A 173 -21.75 8.71 -4.67
N ASN A 174 -20.74 8.19 -5.38
CA ASN A 174 -20.91 7.23 -6.49
C ASN A 174 -20.57 5.78 -6.10
N LYS A 175 -20.45 5.48 -4.80
CA LYS A 175 -19.99 4.18 -4.31
C LYS A 175 -21.08 3.39 -3.56
N HIS A 176 -22.31 3.88 -3.61
CA HIS A 176 -23.51 3.30 -3.02
C HIS A 176 -24.32 2.53 -4.08
#